data_AF-A0A3D0C5N7-F1
#
_entry.id   AF-A0A3D0C5N7-F1
#
_cell.length_a   1.000
_cell.length_b   1.000
_cell.length_c   1.000
_cell.angle_alpha   90.00
_cell.angle_beta   90.00
_cell.angle_gamma   90.00
#
_symmetry.space_group_name_H-M   'P 1'
#
loop_
_entity.id
_entity.type
_entity.pdbx_description
1 polymer ?
#
loop_
_entity_poly.entity_id
_entity_poly.type
_entity_poly.pdbx_seq_one_letter_code
_entity_poly.pdbx_strand_id
1 'polypeptide(L)' 'MDTIERIKEQISENTILLYMKGSPKLPNCGFSSQASQA' A
#
# COMPACT_ATOMS: atom_id res chain seq x y z
N MET A 1 0.31 18.18 -9.20
CA MET A 1 1.05 16.92 -9.14
C MET A 1 0.15 15.82 -9.66
N ASP A 2 0.59 15.13 -10.70
CA ASP A 2 -0.20 14.05 -11.31
C ASP A 2 -0.26 12.81 -10.39
N THR A 3 -1.29 11.98 -10.53
CA THR A 3 -1.42 10.75 -9.70
C THR A 3 -0.21 9.84 -9.85
N ILE A 4 0.30 9.68 -11.08
CA ILE A 4 1.46 8.84 -11.38
C ILE A 4 2.73 9.43 -10.79
N GLU A 5 2.86 10.76 -10.83
CA GLU A 5 4.00 11.47 -10.23
C GLU A 5 4.07 11.20 -8.72
N ARG A 6 2.94 11.31 -8.01
CA ARG A 6 2.87 11.02 -6.57
C ARG A 6 3.21 9.56 -6.25
N ILE A 7 2.73 8.62 -7.05
CA ILE A 7 3.02 7.18 -6.85
C ILE A 7 4.52 6.90 -7.06
N LYS A 8 5.17 7.56 -8.03
CA LYS A 8 6.61 7.41 -8.27
C LYS A 8 7.43 7.90 -7.07
N GLU A 9 7.09 9.05 -6.50
CA GLU A 9 7.76 9.56 -5.30
C GLU A 9 7.61 8.58 -4.14
N GLN A 10 6.38 8.12 -3.86
CA GLN A 10 6.11 7.13 -2.81
C GLN A 10 6.94 5.85 -2.95
N ILE A 11 7.13 5.35 -4.18
CA ILE A 11 7.96 4.16 -4.43
C ILE A 11 9.44 4.46 -4.19
N SER A 12 9.92 5.65 -4.58
CA SER A 12 11.33 6.01 -4.41
C SER A 12 11.74 6.27 -2.95
N GLU A 13 10.83 6.77 -2.12
CA GLU A 13 11.10 7.16 -0.73
C GLU A 13 11.04 5.99 0.26
N ASN A 14 10.32 4.91 -0.08
CA ASN A 14 10.05 3.82 0.85
C ASN A 14 10.79 2.54 0.42
N THR A 15 11.70 2.04 1.26
CA THR A 15 12.43 0.79 1.00
C THR A 15 11.49 -0.42 0.86
N ILE A 16 10.38 -0.40 1.60
CA ILE A 16 9.30 -1.40 1.51
C ILE A 16 7.98 -0.64 1.55
N LEU A 17 7.08 -0.95 0.61
CA LEU A 17 5.78 -0.33 0.49
C LEU A 17 4.72 -1.36 0.10
N LEU A 18 3.55 -1.31 0.75
CA LEU A 18 2.39 -2.16 0.44
C LEU A 18 1.19 -1.29 0.09
N TYR A 19 0.72 -1.38 -1.16
CA TYR A 19 -0.58 -0.85 -1.56
C TYR A 19 -1.66 -1.90 -1.30
N MET A 20 -2.69 -1.55 -0.53
CA MET A 20 -3.75 -2.49 -0.15
C MET A 20 -5.13 -1.84 -0.07
N LYS A 21 -6.19 -2.67 -0.07
CA LYS A 21 -7.56 -2.20 0.18
C LYS A 21 -7.82 -2.15 1.69
N GLY A 22 -7.97 -0.95 2.24
CA GLY A 22 -8.15 -0.74 3.68
C GLY A 22 -6.83 -0.39 4.37
N SER A 23 -6.66 -0.83 5.62
CA SER A 23 -5.44 -0.63 6.41
C SER A 23 -5.00 -1.95 7.06
N PRO A 24 -3.75 -2.07 7.55
CA PRO A 24 -3.29 -3.30 8.21
C PRO A 24 -4.16 -3.75 9.38
N LYS A 25 -4.76 -2.81 10.13
CA LYS A 25 -5.67 -3.10 11.25
C LYS A 25 -7.09 -3.45 10.81
N LEU A 26 -7.52 -2.94 9.66
CA LEU A 26 -8.87 -3.08 9.10
C LEU A 26 -8.78 -3.29 7.58
N PRO A 27 -8.44 -4.52 7.12
CA PRO A 27 -8.35 -4.83 5.70
C PRO A 27 -9.75 -5.05 5.09
N ASN A 28 -9.96 -4.53 3.88
CA ASN A 28 -11.26 -4.58 3.18
C ASN A 28 -11.33 -5.66 2.08
N CYS A 29 -10.33 -6.54 1.99
CA CYS A 29 -10.25 -7.61 0.98
C CYS A 29 -9.45 -8.80 1.54
N GLY A 30 -9.87 -10.03 1.23
CA GLY A 30 -9.19 -11.25 1.70
C GLY A 30 -7.70 -11.31 1.32
N PHE A 31 -7.35 -10.93 0.09
CA PHE A 31 -5.94 -10.86 -0.35
C PHE A 31 -5.14 -9.82 0.44
N SER A 32 -5.71 -8.64 0.66
CA SER A 32 -5.08 -7.59 1.45
C SER A 32 -4.90 -8.00 2.91
N SER A 33 -5.87 -8.74 3.49
CA SER A 33 -5.77 -9.28 4.84
C SER A 33 -4.59 -10.26 4.97
N GLN A 34 -4.46 -11.20 4.02
CA GLN A 34 -3.33 -12.15 4.00
C GLN A 34 -1.98 -11.45 3.87
N ALA A 35 -1.88 -10.44 3.00
CA ALA A 35 -0.63 -9.70 2.80
C ALA A 35 -0.19 -8.86 4.02
N SER A 36 -1.13 -8.41 4.87
CA SER A 36 -0.84 -7.59 6.04
C SER A 36 -0.60 -8.36 7.34
N GLN A 37 -0.59 -9.69 7.29
CA GLN A 37 -0.31 -10.52 8.48
C GLN A 37 1.16 -10.34 8.92
N ALA A 38 1.36 -10.14 10.22
CA ALA A 38 2.65 -10.00 10.88
C ALA A 38 3.04 -11.30 11.58
#